data_AF-A0A7X6UIR8-F1
#
_entry.id   AF-A0A7X6UIR8-F1
#
_cell.length_a   1.000
_cell.length_b   1.000
_cell.length_c   1.000
_cell.angle_alpha   90.00
_cell.angle_beta   90.00
_cell.angle_gamma   90.00
#
_symmetry.space_group_name_H-M   'P 1'
#
loop_
_entity.id
_entity.type
_entity.pdbx_description
1 polymer ?
#
loop_
_entity_poly.entity_id
_entity_poly.type
_entity_poly.pdbx_seq_one_letter_code
_entity_poly.pdbx_strand_id
1 'polypeptide(L)'
;RIMYPAIFTFAAGMFLFSHSHTGYELLLAAVLVGIGFGAIQSSTMAIAVKITPSHRLGLANSTYFMFSDIGMGTGPLLVGFMIPFIGYRGMYTVVGVILLACLFLYYFFHGRTANYRKQIKMENAS
;
A
#
# COMPACT_ATOMS: atom_id res chain seq x y z
N ARG A 1 -2.69 -13.56 -2.67
CA ARG A 1 -1.60 -13.95 -3.61
C ARG A 1 -1.29 -12.84 -4.62
N ILE A 2 -2.27 -12.04 -5.05
CA ILE A 2 -2.08 -10.94 -6.03
C ILE A 2 -1.40 -9.68 -5.42
N MET A 3 -1.49 -9.48 -4.10
CA MET A 3 -0.83 -8.33 -3.44
C MET A 3 0.69 -8.33 -3.54
N TYR A 4 1.35 -9.50 -3.58
CA TYR A 4 2.82 -9.56 -3.68
C TYR A 4 3.36 -8.93 -4.97
N PRO A 5 2.92 -9.35 -6.18
CA PRO A 5 3.36 -8.70 -7.41
C PRO A 5 2.89 -7.25 -7.49
N ALA A 6 1.71 -6.91 -6.95
CA ALA A 6 1.21 -5.53 -6.95
C ALA A 6 2.11 -4.57 -6.15
N ILE A 7 2.53 -4.96 -4.94
CA ILE A 7 3.42 -4.16 -4.10
C ILE A 7 4.81 -4.06 -4.75
N PHE A 8 5.30 -5.14 -5.35
CA PHE A 8 6.58 -5.12 -6.06
C PHE A 8 6.55 -4.17 -7.26
N THR A 9 5.52 -4.25 -8.11
CA THR A 9 5.33 -3.34 -9.26
C THR A 9 5.19 -1.89 -8.82
N PHE A 10 4.46 -1.64 -7.72
CA PHE A 10 4.30 -0.29 -7.15
C PHE A 10 5.65 0.29 -6.68
N ALA A 11 6.43 -0.51 -5.94
CA ALA A 11 7.76 -0.11 -5.46
C ALA A 11 8.72 0.14 -6.62
N ALA A 12 8.73 -0.73 -7.63
CA ALA A 12 9.53 -0.56 -8.84
C ALA A 12 9.17 0.73 -9.59
N GLY A 13 7.87 1.02 -9.73
CA GLY A 13 7.39 2.27 -10.34
C GLY A 13 7.83 3.52 -9.58
N MET A 14 7.81 3.49 -8.25
CA MET A 14 8.27 4.60 -7.41
C MET A 14 9.79 4.82 -7.46
N PHE A 15 10.57 3.74 -7.53
CA PHE A 15 12.01 3.86 -7.77
C PHE A 15 12.32 4.49 -9.13
N LEU A 16 11.59 4.07 -10.17
CA LEU A 16 11.70 4.66 -11.50
C LEU A 16 11.35 6.15 -11.47
N PHE A 17 10.27 6.50 -10.77
CA PHE A 17 9.84 7.89 -10.57
C PHE A 17 10.93 8.74 -9.91
N SER A 18 11.65 8.19 -8.92
CA SER A 18 12.74 8.89 -8.22
C SER A 18 13.99 9.13 -9.09
N HIS A 19 14.21 8.33 -10.12
CA HIS A 19 15.35 8.46 -11.05
C HIS A 19 14.96 9.10 -12.39
N SER A 20 13.68 9.46 -12.57
CA SER A 20 13.18 10.00 -13.83
C SER A 20 13.70 11.42 -14.05
N HIS A 21 14.39 11.64 -15.16
CA HIS A 21 14.85 12.96 -15.60
C HIS A 21 14.10 13.45 -16.84
N THR A 22 13.36 12.57 -17.52
CA THR A 22 12.60 12.88 -18.74
C THR A 22 11.11 12.54 -18.61
N GLY A 23 10.26 13.23 -19.39
CA GLY A 23 8.79 13.07 -19.33
C GLY A 23 8.30 11.66 -19.70
N TYR A 24 9.01 10.96 -20.60
CA TYR A 24 8.67 9.58 -20.95
C TYR A 24 8.92 8.59 -19.80
N GLU A 25 9.98 8.79 -19.00
CA GLU A 25 10.26 7.97 -17.82
C GLU A 25 9.19 8.18 -16.74
N LEU A 26 8.73 9.42 -16.55
CA LEU A 26 7.62 9.73 -15.64
C LEU A 26 6.31 9.04 -16.06
N LEU A 27 6.00 9.00 -17.36
CA LEU A 27 4.83 8.29 -17.87
C LEU A 27 4.92 6.79 -17.61
N LEU A 28 6.09 6.19 -17.88
CA LEU A 28 6.31 4.76 -17.62
C LEU A 28 6.21 4.44 -16.12
N ALA A 29 6.80 5.29 -15.28
CA ALA A 29 6.68 5.18 -13.82
C ALA A 29 5.23 5.30 -13.36
N ALA A 30 4.47 6.28 -13.88
CA ALA A 30 3.07 6.49 -13.53
C ALA A 30 2.20 5.29 -13.90
N VAL A 31 2.45 4.63 -15.04
CA VAL A 31 1.74 3.40 -15.43
C VAL A 31 2.02 2.27 -14.44
N LEU A 32 3.29 2.04 -14.07
CA LEU A 32 3.66 0.99 -13.11
C LEU A 32 3.06 1.24 -11.71
N VAL A 33 3.15 2.49 -11.25
CA VAL A 33 2.55 2.95 -9.99
C VAL A 33 1.03 2.78 -10.04
N GLY A 34 0.36 3.17 -11.12
CA GLY A 34 -1.08 3.04 -11.29
C GLY A 34 -1.56 1.58 -11.22
N ILE A 35 -0.87 0.67 -11.92
CA ILE A 35 -1.17 -0.77 -11.90
C ILE A 35 -1.00 -1.34 -10.49
N GLY A 36 0.12 -1.04 -9.84
CA GLY A 36 0.39 -1.51 -8.47
C GLY A 36 -0.62 -0.97 -7.47
N PHE A 37 -0.93 0.33 -7.54
CA PHE A 37 -1.87 1.00 -6.65
C PHE A 37 -3.28 0.43 -6.77
N GLY A 38 -3.79 0.31 -7.99
CA GLY A 38 -5.13 -0.22 -8.24
C GLY A 38 -5.28 -1.65 -7.72
N ALA A 39 -4.30 -2.51 -7.99
CA ALA A 39 -4.31 -3.88 -7.50
C ALA A 39 -4.26 -3.97 -5.97
N ILE A 40 -3.50 -3.10 -5.30
CA ILE A 40 -3.46 -3.01 -3.83
C ILE A 40 -4.81 -2.51 -3.28
N GLN A 41 -5.35 -1.43 -3.84
CA GLN A 41 -6.59 -0.82 -3.37
C GLN A 41 -7.77 -1.78 -3.48
N SER A 42 -7.96 -2.42 -4.64
CA SER A 42 -9.03 -3.42 -4.82
C SER A 42 -8.85 -4.65 -3.94
N SER A 43 -7.60 -5.16 -3.80
CA SER A 43 -7.34 -6.31 -2.95
C SER A 43 -7.61 -6.01 -1.47
N THR A 44 -7.23 -4.83 -1.00
CA THR A 44 -7.39 -4.42 0.40
C THR A 44 -8.87 -4.25 0.74
N MET A 45 -9.63 -3.58 -0.15
CA MET A 45 -11.08 -3.46 0.00
C MET A 45 -11.77 -4.84 0.00
N ALA A 46 -11.38 -5.73 -0.91
CA ALA A 46 -11.92 -7.09 -0.96
C ALA A 46 -11.59 -7.91 0.30
N ILE A 47 -10.38 -7.76 0.86
CA ILE A 47 -10.01 -8.40 2.13
C ILE A 47 -10.86 -7.84 3.27
N ALA A 48 -10.99 -6.51 3.37
CA ALA A 48 -11.79 -5.85 4.40
C ALA A 48 -13.25 -6.32 4.38
N VAL A 49 -13.85 -6.43 3.20
CA VAL A 49 -15.21 -6.99 3.02
C VAL A 49 -15.25 -8.47 3.41
N LYS A 50 -14.25 -9.27 3.00
CA LYS A 50 -14.24 -10.72 3.25
C LYS A 50 -14.06 -11.11 4.72
N ILE A 51 -13.35 -10.31 5.51
CA ILE A 51 -13.16 -10.55 6.95
C ILE A 51 -14.31 -9.98 7.80
N THR A 52 -15.20 -9.20 7.20
CA THR A 52 -16.28 -8.50 7.91
C THR A 52 -17.60 -9.26 7.76
N PRO A 53 -18.37 -9.48 8.85
CA PRO A 53 -19.72 -10.05 8.77
C PRO A 53 -20.66 -9.19 7.91
N SER A 54 -21.59 -9.82 7.17
CA SER A 54 -22.48 -9.15 6.21
C SER A 54 -23.24 -7.95 6.79
N HIS A 55 -23.60 -8.00 8.08
CA HIS A 55 -24.30 -6.91 8.78
C HIS A 55 -23.42 -5.67 9.08
N ARG A 56 -22.08 -5.81 9.08
CA ARG A 56 -21.13 -4.74 9.41
C ARG A 56 -20.32 -4.23 8.21
N LEU A 57 -20.67 -4.67 7.00
CA LEU A 57 -19.98 -4.25 5.76
C LEU A 57 -19.98 -2.74 5.56
N GLY A 58 -21.09 -2.06 5.90
CA GLY A 58 -21.16 -0.60 5.85
C GLY A 58 -20.13 0.07 6.77
N LEU A 59 -19.99 -0.42 8.01
CA LEU A 59 -19.02 0.12 8.98
C LEU A 59 -17.57 -0.14 8.54
N ALA A 60 -17.27 -1.32 8.00
CA ALA A 60 -15.93 -1.63 7.48
C ALA A 60 -15.55 -0.77 6.29
N ASN A 61 -16.47 -0.56 5.34
CA ASN A 61 -16.23 0.32 4.19
C ASN A 61 -16.04 1.77 4.65
N SER A 62 -16.89 2.28 5.53
CA SER A 62 -16.74 3.64 6.06
C SER A 62 -15.41 3.83 6.78
N THR A 63 -14.99 2.86 7.60
CA THR A 63 -13.68 2.91 8.26
C THR A 63 -12.54 2.90 7.24
N TYR A 64 -12.62 2.06 6.22
CA TYR A 64 -11.61 2.00 5.16
C TYR A 64 -11.50 3.32 4.37
N PHE A 65 -12.63 3.92 4.02
CA PHE A 65 -12.65 5.22 3.33
C PHE A 65 -12.15 6.34 4.23
N MET A 66 -12.54 6.39 5.51
CA MET A 66 -12.02 7.38 6.45
C MET A 66 -10.50 7.32 6.56
N PHE A 67 -9.92 6.14 6.74
CA PHE A 67 -8.46 5.99 6.79
C PHE A 67 -7.80 6.37 5.45
N SER A 68 -8.44 6.04 4.33
CA SER A 68 -7.94 6.40 2.99
C SER A 68 -7.94 7.90 2.76
N ASP A 69 -9.01 8.61 3.13
CA ASP A 69 -9.14 10.06 3.01
C ASP A 69 -8.14 10.78 3.92
N ILE A 70 -7.97 10.30 5.15
CA ILE A 70 -6.94 10.81 6.07
C ILE A 70 -5.56 10.63 5.44
N GLY A 71 -5.24 9.45 4.90
CA GLY A 71 -3.95 9.20 4.27
C GLY A 71 -3.71 10.07 3.03
N MET A 72 -4.73 10.23 2.18
CA MET A 72 -4.65 11.02 0.96
C MET A 72 -4.53 12.52 1.26
N GLY A 73 -5.18 13.02 2.32
CA GLY A 73 -5.07 14.40 2.77
C GLY A 73 -3.78 14.70 3.53
N THR A 74 -3.38 13.83 4.46
CA THR A 74 -2.21 14.06 5.33
C THR A 74 -0.88 13.73 4.66
N GLY A 75 -0.86 12.82 3.68
CA GLY A 75 0.35 12.40 2.98
C GLY A 75 1.09 13.57 2.30
N PRO A 76 0.45 14.30 1.37
CA PRO A 76 1.07 15.45 0.72
C PRO A 76 1.41 16.58 1.68
N LEU A 77 0.65 16.76 2.77
CA LEU A 77 0.94 17.78 3.78
C LEU A 77 2.23 17.47 4.54
N LEU A 78 2.39 16.24 5.03
CA LEU A 78 3.60 15.80 5.73
C LEU A 78 4.82 15.86 4.81
N VAL A 79 4.68 15.32 3.61
CA VAL A 79 5.76 15.25 2.62
C VAL A 79 6.13 16.66 2.12
N GLY A 80 5.12 17.51 1.89
CA GLY A 80 5.27 18.91 1.48
C GLY A 80 5.99 19.77 2.52
N PHE A 81 5.70 19.54 3.80
CA PHE A 81 6.40 20.20 4.90
C PHE A 81 7.89 19.84 4.96
N MET A 82 8.28 18.66 4.47
CA MET A 82 9.69 18.24 4.41
C MET A 82 10.44 18.81 3.19
N ILE A 83 9.76 19.20 2.11
CA ILE A 83 10.37 19.77 0.89
C ILE A 83 11.37 20.90 1.19
N PRO A 84 11.07 21.93 2.01
CA PRO A 84 12.02 23.01 2.27
C PRO A 84 13.30 22.56 2.99
N PHE A 85 13.32 21.39 3.65
CA PHE A 85 14.47 20.90 4.40
C PHE A 85 15.36 19.95 3.60
N ILE A 86 14.77 19.07 2.77
CA ILE A 86 15.48 18.00 2.06
C ILE A 86 15.38 18.10 0.53
N GLY A 87 14.64 19.09 0.01
CA GLY A 87 14.40 19.30 -1.40
C GLY A 87 13.55 18.19 -2.05
N TYR A 88 13.20 18.38 -3.32
CA TYR A 88 12.39 17.41 -4.07
C TYR A 88 13.05 16.03 -4.21
N ARG A 89 14.37 15.95 -4.41
CA ARG A 89 15.08 14.66 -4.48
C ARG A 89 15.01 13.89 -3.15
N GLY A 90 15.22 14.57 -2.02
CA GLY A 90 15.11 13.95 -0.70
C GLY A 90 13.69 13.50 -0.40
N MET A 91 12.69 14.29 -0.80
CA MET A 91 11.27 13.95 -0.70
C MET A 91 10.93 12.62 -1.38
N TYR A 92 11.29 12.45 -2.65
CA TYR A 92 11.05 11.20 -3.38
C TYR A 92 11.80 10.02 -2.78
N THR A 93 13.01 10.24 -2.27
CA THR A 93 13.80 9.19 -1.59
C THR A 93 13.10 8.73 -0.31
N VAL A 94 12.61 9.65 0.52
CA VAL A 94 11.87 9.34 1.76
C VAL A 94 10.59 8.58 1.44
N VAL A 95 9.83 9.00 0.43
CA VAL A 95 8.63 8.26 -0.02
C VAL A 95 8.99 6.85 -0.49
N GLY A 96 10.08 6.68 -1.24
CA GLY A 96 10.59 5.36 -1.64
C GLY A 96 10.98 4.48 -0.44
N VAL A 97 11.65 5.05 0.57
CA VAL A 97 12.02 4.34 1.81
C VAL A 97 10.79 3.95 2.62
N ILE A 98 9.80 4.83 2.76
CA ILE A 98 8.52 4.52 3.43
C ILE A 98 7.81 3.37 2.72
N LEU A 99 7.82 3.34 1.38
CA LEU A 99 7.23 2.25 0.61
C LEU A 99 7.99 0.93 0.78
N LEU A 100 9.32 0.96 0.82
CA LEU A 100 10.13 -0.21 1.15
C LEU A 100 9.87 -0.71 2.57
N ALA A 101 9.72 0.20 3.54
CA ALA A 101 9.38 -0.14 4.92
C ALA A 101 7.97 -0.76 5.01
N CYS A 102 6.99 -0.22 4.27
CA CYS A 102 5.66 -0.80 4.14
C CYS A 102 5.71 -2.19 3.49
N LEU A 103 6.55 -2.39 2.47
CA LEU A 103 6.77 -3.68 1.82
C LEU A 103 7.38 -4.69 2.82
N PHE A 104 8.35 -4.26 3.62
CA PHE A 104 8.98 -5.07 4.66
C PHE A 104 8.02 -5.43 5.80
N LEU A 105 7.25 -4.46 6.30
CA LEU A 105 6.21 -4.69 7.30
C LEU A 105 5.12 -5.62 6.76
N TYR A 106 4.71 -5.44 5.51
CA TYR A 106 3.74 -6.31 4.88
C TYR A 106 4.29 -7.75 4.76
N TYR A 107 5.55 -7.91 4.35
CA TYR A 107 6.23 -9.22 4.33
C TYR A 107 6.23 -9.88 5.72
N PHE A 108 6.56 -9.12 6.77
CA PHE A 108 6.61 -9.62 8.14
C PHE A 108 5.23 -9.97 8.71
N PHE A 109 4.22 -9.13 8.48
CA PHE A 109 2.85 -9.36 8.95
C PHE A 109 2.14 -10.48 8.19
N HIS A 110 2.35 -10.62 6.89
CA HIS A 110 1.77 -11.74 6.14
C HIS A 110 2.36 -13.10 6.55
N GLY A 111 3.60 -13.11 7.07
CA GLY A 111 4.18 -14.27 7.75
C GLY A 111 3.38 -14.73 8.97
N ARG A 112 2.68 -13.81 9.68
CA ARG A 112 1.81 -14.16 10.83
C ARG A 112 0.39 -14.57 10.42
N THR A 113 -0.15 -14.07 9.32
CA THR A 113 -1.50 -14.47 8.84
C THR A 113 -1.55 -15.93 8.39
N ALA A 114 -0.41 -16.50 7.96
CA ALA A 114 -0.29 -17.94 7.71
C ALA A 114 -0.51 -18.80 8.98
N ASN A 115 -0.22 -18.27 10.17
CA ASN A 115 -0.41 -18.96 11.44
C ASN A 115 -1.85 -18.87 11.97
N TYR A 116 -2.55 -17.76 11.71
CA TYR A 116 -3.96 -17.60 12.13
C TYR A 116 -4.90 -18.59 11.41
N ARG A 117 -4.63 -18.88 10.13
CA ARG A 117 -5.37 -19.89 9.35
C ARG A 117 -5.04 -21.33 9.77
N LYS A 118 -3.90 -21.57 10.42
CA LYS A 118 -3.55 -22.86 11.02
C LYS A 118 -4.29 -23.08 12.35
N GLN A 119 -4.42 -22.06 13.20
CA GLN A 119 -5.13 -22.15 14.47
C GLN A 119 -6.63 -22.45 14.30
N ILE A 120 -7.34 -21.74 13.41
CA ILE A 120 -8.77 -22.00 13.15
C ILE A 120 -9.01 -23.41 12.57
N LYS A 121 -8.04 -23.95 11.80
CA LYS A 121 -8.14 -25.31 11.25
C LYS A 121 -7.86 -26.41 12.28
N MET A 122 -7.14 -26.10 13.36
CA MET A 122 -6.88 -27.01 14.48
C MET A 122 -8.01 -27.00 15.51
N GLU A 123 -8.66 -25.85 15.74
CA GLU A 123 -9.82 -25.73 16.63
C GLU A 123 -11.09 -26.40 16.07
N ASN A 124 -11.31 -26.37 14.75
CA ASN A 124 -12.44 -27.04 14.10
C ASN A 124 -12.19 -28.54 13.80
N ALA A 125 -11.01 -29.07 14.18
CA ALA A 125 -10.63 -30.47 13.96
C ALA A 125 -10.48 -31.26 15.28
N SER A 126 -10.94 -30.69 16.40
CA SER A 126 -11.03 -31.29 17.74
C SER A 126 -12.50 -31.30 18.16
#